data_AF-A0A228J429-F1
#
_entry.id   AF-A0A228J429-F1
#
_cell.length_a   1.000
_cell.length_b   1.000
_cell.length_c   1.000
_cell.angle_alpha   90.00
_cell.angle_beta   90.00
_cell.angle_gamma   90.00
#
_symmetry.space_group_name_H-M   'P 1'
#
loop_
_entity.id
_entity.type
_entity.pdbx_description
1 polymer ?
#
loop_
_entity_poly.entity_id
_entity_poly.type
_entity_poly.pdbx_seq_one_letter_code
_entity_poly.pdbx_strand_id
1 'polypeptide(L)'
;MKILTLSQIRIVENSVSYDAEAGTLTWKTRPVHYFASADECNRWNNKYEGKPIKGRQIDLPNVGKLYSSRVAYILHTGKDLGRQIVQYIDANTKNWRWANLLITTFKKIKDGKPNLGTVSLKEHETFLRECFTYNPDTGHLIWNERPAHHFKSRRGCSIFNARFKGKIAGSGAGLNGHLQLHFSSPDLHVYNTRVIWFLETGTDPVCRIRHLNGDPQDNRMENLYLNEE
;
A
#
# COMPACT_ATOMS: atom_id res chain seq x y z
N MET A 1 0.96 -12.78 -2.00
CA MET A 1 0.99 -12.96 -3.47
C MET A 1 1.03 -14.46 -3.75
N LYS A 2 0.17 -14.99 -4.64
CA LYS A 2 0.16 -16.42 -4.97
C LYS A 2 1.41 -16.76 -5.81
N ILE A 3 2.11 -17.82 -5.43
CA ILE A 3 3.28 -18.33 -6.16
C ILE A 3 2.78 -18.98 -7.45
N LEU A 4 3.43 -18.69 -8.57
CA LEU A 4 3.06 -19.30 -9.85
C LEU A 4 3.53 -20.75 -9.93
N THR A 5 2.73 -21.60 -10.54
CA THR A 5 3.13 -22.98 -10.88
C THR A 5 4.08 -22.98 -12.09
N LEU A 6 4.78 -24.10 -12.32
CA LEU A 6 5.63 -24.26 -13.51
C LEU A 6 4.85 -24.07 -14.82
N SER A 7 3.62 -24.59 -14.89
CA SER A 7 2.75 -24.39 -16.07
C SER A 7 2.45 -22.91 -16.32
N GLN A 8 2.22 -22.13 -15.27
CA GLN A 8 1.96 -20.70 -15.38
C GLN A 8 3.21 -19.93 -15.77
N ILE A 9 4.39 -20.29 -15.24
CA ILE A 9 5.67 -19.70 -15.66
C ILE A 9 5.89 -19.95 -17.15
N ARG A 10 5.60 -21.16 -17.64
CA ARG A 10 5.70 -21.50 -19.07
C ARG A 10 4.76 -20.65 -19.94
N ILE A 11 3.57 -20.34 -19.45
CA ILE A 11 2.65 -19.41 -20.14
C ILE A 11 3.27 -18.01 -20.22
N VAL A 12 3.89 -17.50 -19.15
CA VAL A 12 4.60 -16.22 -19.16
C VAL A 12 5.71 -16.23 -20.23
N GLU A 13 6.56 -17.25 -20.21
CA GLU A 13 7.66 -17.45 -21.17
C GLU A 13 7.17 -17.48 -22.62
N ASN A 14 6.04 -18.13 -22.89
CA ASN A 14 5.48 -18.25 -24.22
C ASN A 14 4.71 -17.00 -24.68
N SER A 15 4.30 -16.13 -23.75
CA SER A 15 3.47 -14.96 -24.07
C SER A 15 4.26 -13.66 -24.25
N VAL A 16 5.43 -13.56 -23.61
CA VAL A 16 6.18 -12.30 -23.50
C VAL A 16 7.68 -12.54 -23.68
N SER A 17 8.35 -11.63 -24.40
CA SER A 17 9.80 -11.53 -24.49
C SER A 17 10.31 -10.41 -23.59
N TYR A 18 11.55 -10.52 -23.11
CA TYR A 18 12.17 -9.52 -22.25
C TYR A 18 13.59 -9.19 -22.72
N ASP A 19 13.87 -7.90 -22.90
CA ASP A 19 15.22 -7.35 -23.07
C ASP A 19 15.67 -6.77 -21.73
N ALA A 20 16.69 -7.41 -21.14
CA ALA A 20 17.19 -7.08 -19.81
C ALA A 20 17.93 -5.73 -19.73
N GLU A 21 18.58 -5.32 -20.83
CA GLU A 21 19.36 -4.08 -20.90
C GLU A 21 18.46 -2.88 -21.16
N ALA A 22 17.51 -3.02 -22.09
CA ALA A 22 16.53 -1.99 -22.37
C ALA A 22 15.46 -1.91 -21.28
N GLY A 23 15.16 -3.02 -20.61
CA GLY A 23 14.03 -3.14 -19.69
C GLY A 23 12.68 -3.27 -20.42
N THR A 24 12.71 -3.72 -21.67
CA THR A 24 11.54 -3.74 -22.56
C THR A 24 10.91 -5.12 -22.55
N LEU A 25 9.59 -5.16 -22.33
CA LEU A 25 8.78 -6.36 -22.51
C LEU A 25 8.01 -6.25 -23.82
N THR A 26 7.96 -7.33 -24.59
CA THR A 26 7.32 -7.36 -25.91
C THR A 26 6.38 -8.55 -26.01
N TRP A 27 5.20 -8.35 -26.61
CA TRP A 27 4.26 -9.46 -26.83
C TRP A 27 4.79 -10.44 -27.88
N LYS A 28 4.74 -11.72 -27.55
CA LYS A 28 4.90 -12.81 -28.53
C LYS A 28 3.58 -13.09 -29.24
N THR A 29 3.66 -13.77 -30.38
CA THR A 29 2.50 -14.34 -31.06
C THR A 29 1.72 -15.23 -30.10
N ARG A 30 0.41 -15.02 -29.98
CA ARG A 30 -0.45 -15.87 -29.16
C ARG A 30 -1.11 -16.95 -30.03
N PRO A 31 -1.13 -18.21 -29.56
CA PRO A 31 -1.83 -19.29 -30.25
C PRO A 31 -3.36 -19.18 -30.10
N VAL A 32 -4.08 -19.74 -31.08
CA VAL A 32 -5.55 -19.65 -31.18
C VAL A 32 -6.30 -20.23 -29.97
N HIS A 33 -5.73 -21.22 -29.26
CA HIS A 33 -6.39 -21.86 -28.12
C HIS A 33 -6.61 -20.93 -26.91
N TYR A 34 -6.04 -19.72 -26.92
CA TYR A 34 -6.33 -18.69 -25.92
C TYR A 34 -7.51 -17.78 -26.28
N PHE A 35 -8.14 -17.98 -27.43
CA PHE A 35 -9.21 -17.13 -27.96
C PHE A 35 -10.45 -17.97 -28.30
N ALA A 36 -11.61 -17.32 -28.43
CA ALA A 36 -12.84 -18.00 -28.83
C ALA A 36 -12.86 -18.35 -30.33
N SER A 37 -12.07 -17.64 -31.15
CA SER A 37 -11.98 -17.89 -32.59
C SER A 37 -10.61 -17.50 -33.17
N ALA A 38 -10.30 -18.04 -34.36
CA ALA A 38 -9.12 -17.67 -35.13
C ALA A 38 -9.10 -16.17 -35.49
N ASP A 39 -10.26 -15.58 -35.80
CA ASP A 39 -10.36 -14.16 -36.16
C ASP A 39 -10.02 -13.23 -34.99
N GLU A 40 -10.44 -13.58 -33.77
CA GLU A 40 -10.04 -12.84 -32.57
C GLU A 40 -8.54 -12.94 -32.31
N CYS A 41 -7.99 -14.15 -32.47
CA CYS A 41 -6.56 -14.39 -32.37
C CYS A 41 -5.77 -13.53 -33.37
N ASN A 42 -6.18 -13.51 -34.63
CA ASN A 42 -5.56 -12.72 -35.69
C ASN A 42 -5.65 -11.21 -35.40
N ARG A 43 -6.83 -10.73 -34.99
CA ARG A 43 -7.02 -9.33 -34.57
C ARG A 43 -6.11 -8.95 -33.42
N TRP A 44 -5.96 -9.82 -32.43
CA TRP A 44 -5.08 -9.58 -31.28
C TRP A 44 -3.61 -9.56 -31.71
N ASN A 45 -3.15 -10.57 -32.45
CA ASN A 45 -1.75 -10.66 -32.89
C ASN A 45 -1.37 -9.45 -33.77
N ASN A 46 -2.18 -9.09 -34.76
CA ASN A 46 -1.96 -7.88 -35.59
C ASN A 46 -1.86 -6.59 -34.75
N LYS A 47 -2.60 -6.53 -33.64
CA LYS A 47 -2.60 -5.36 -32.76
C LYS A 47 -1.41 -5.33 -31.80
N TYR A 48 -0.94 -6.46 -31.30
CA TYR A 48 -0.04 -6.51 -30.15
C TYR A 48 1.29 -7.20 -30.38
N GLU A 49 1.36 -8.21 -31.25
CA GLU A 49 2.57 -8.97 -31.52
C GLU A 49 3.75 -8.06 -31.89
N GLY A 50 4.92 -8.33 -31.31
CA GLY A 50 6.14 -7.55 -31.53
C GLY A 50 6.11 -6.14 -30.91
N LYS A 51 4.99 -5.69 -30.33
CA LYS A 51 4.87 -4.36 -29.73
C LYS A 51 5.25 -4.34 -28.25
N PRO A 52 5.87 -3.25 -27.78
CA PRO A 52 6.27 -3.12 -26.39
C PRO A 52 5.07 -2.98 -25.47
N ILE A 53 5.17 -3.61 -24.30
CA ILE A 53 4.19 -3.54 -23.23
C ILE A 53 4.46 -2.28 -22.40
N LYS A 54 3.46 -1.40 -22.30
CA LYS A 54 3.59 -0.10 -21.59
C LYS A 54 2.94 -0.08 -20.21
N GLY A 55 2.05 -1.02 -19.94
CA GLY A 55 1.31 -1.10 -18.67
C GLY A 55 2.18 -1.62 -17.53
N ARG A 56 1.96 -1.13 -16.30
CA ARG A 56 2.63 -1.66 -15.09
C ARG A 56 2.18 -3.08 -14.74
N GLN A 57 1.04 -3.48 -15.25
CA GLN A 57 0.50 -4.82 -15.10
C GLN A 57 0.14 -5.38 -16.48
N ILE A 58 0.27 -6.69 -16.59
CA ILE A 58 0.06 -7.47 -17.79
C ILE A 58 -0.96 -8.54 -17.44
N ASP A 59 -2.01 -8.65 -18.25
CA ASP A 59 -2.99 -9.72 -18.12
C ASP A 59 -2.61 -10.88 -19.05
N LEU A 60 -2.42 -12.05 -18.45
CA LEU A 60 -1.97 -13.26 -19.12
C LEU A 60 -3.04 -14.35 -19.01
N PRO A 61 -3.35 -15.06 -20.10
CA PRO A 61 -4.37 -16.10 -20.10
C PRO A 61 -4.01 -17.19 -19.07
N ASN A 62 -4.99 -17.65 -18.29
CA ASN A 62 -4.83 -18.70 -17.27
C ASN A 62 -3.79 -18.41 -16.17
N VAL A 63 -3.28 -17.18 -16.11
CA VAL A 63 -2.34 -16.68 -15.07
C VAL A 63 -2.96 -15.48 -14.34
N GLY A 64 -3.65 -14.60 -15.07
CA GLY A 64 -4.22 -13.36 -14.57
C GLY A 64 -3.22 -12.19 -14.59
N LYS A 65 -3.53 -11.14 -13.84
CA LYS A 65 -2.73 -9.91 -13.80
C LYS A 65 -1.44 -10.07 -13.00
N LEU A 66 -0.31 -9.81 -13.65
CA LEU A 66 1.01 -9.75 -13.03
C LEU A 66 1.63 -8.35 -13.22
N TYR A 67 2.47 -7.92 -12.28
CA TYR A 67 3.30 -6.74 -12.49
C TYR A 67 4.36 -7.00 -13.55
N SER A 68 4.61 -6.03 -14.41
CA SER A 68 5.61 -6.12 -15.49
C SER A 68 7.01 -6.41 -14.96
N SER A 69 7.39 -5.85 -13.80
CA SER A 69 8.67 -6.17 -13.15
C SER A 69 8.76 -7.61 -12.65
N ARG A 70 7.66 -8.23 -12.20
CA ARG A 70 7.61 -9.66 -11.86
C ARG A 70 7.74 -10.52 -13.12
N VAL A 71 7.11 -10.12 -14.22
CA VAL A 71 7.25 -10.80 -15.52
C VAL A 71 8.69 -10.72 -16.02
N ALA A 72 9.32 -9.55 -15.96
CA ALA A 72 10.75 -9.37 -16.29
C ALA A 72 11.65 -10.29 -15.45
N TYR A 73 11.40 -10.39 -14.14
CA TYR A 73 12.13 -11.31 -13.27
C TYR A 73 11.96 -12.78 -13.67
N ILE A 74 10.71 -13.21 -13.93
CA ILE A 74 10.43 -14.59 -14.36
C ILE A 74 11.15 -14.89 -15.68
N LEU A 75 11.06 -14.00 -16.66
CA LEU A 75 11.68 -14.20 -17.98
C LEU A 75 13.20 -14.21 -17.92
N HIS A 76 13.82 -13.49 -16.98
CA HIS A 76 15.26 -13.47 -16.81
C HIS A 76 15.80 -14.68 -16.02
N THR A 77 15.03 -15.18 -15.04
CA THR A 77 15.51 -16.20 -14.09
C THR A 77 14.90 -17.59 -14.27
N GLY A 78 13.78 -17.69 -15.00
CA GLY A 78 12.95 -18.90 -15.09
C GLY A 78 12.19 -19.23 -13.80
N LYS A 79 12.18 -18.33 -12.79
CA LYS A 79 11.62 -18.59 -11.46
C LYS A 79 10.66 -17.50 -11.03
N ASP A 80 9.69 -17.87 -10.19
CA ASP A 80 8.79 -16.91 -9.56
C ASP A 80 9.38 -16.35 -8.25
N LEU A 81 9.03 -15.10 -7.92
CA LEU A 81 9.51 -14.41 -6.71
C LEU A 81 9.01 -15.02 -5.39
N GLY A 82 7.94 -15.81 -5.43
CA GLY A 82 7.34 -16.37 -4.21
C GLY A 82 6.85 -15.28 -3.26
N ARG A 83 7.48 -15.19 -2.07
CA ARG A 83 7.20 -14.17 -1.04
C ARG A 83 8.03 -12.90 -1.19
N GLN A 84 8.97 -12.87 -2.13
CA GLN A 84 9.80 -11.71 -2.40
C GLN A 84 9.03 -10.69 -3.26
N ILE A 85 9.54 -9.46 -3.29
CA ILE A 85 9.00 -8.34 -4.03
C ILE A 85 10.11 -7.62 -4.78
N VAL A 86 9.73 -6.91 -5.85
CA VAL A 86 10.64 -6.07 -6.63
C VAL A 86 10.52 -4.63 -6.14
N GLN A 87 11.66 -4.04 -5.80
CA GLN A 87 11.87 -2.59 -5.66
C GLN A 87 12.72 -2.10 -6.83
N TYR A 88 12.86 -0.78 -6.94
CA TYR A 88 13.57 -0.13 -8.03
C TYR A 88 14.68 0.72 -7.45
N ILE A 89 15.91 0.56 -7.94
CA ILE A 89 17.08 1.31 -7.45
C ILE A 89 16.87 2.80 -7.67
N ASP A 90 16.33 3.18 -8.83
CA ASP A 90 16.02 4.57 -9.20
C ASP A 90 14.64 5.07 -8.73
N ALA A 91 13.92 4.28 -7.92
CA ALA A 91 12.52 4.51 -7.51
C ALA A 91 11.49 4.64 -8.67
N ASN A 92 11.90 4.46 -9.93
CA ASN A 92 11.02 4.52 -11.09
C ASN A 92 10.39 3.16 -11.38
N THR A 93 9.14 3.01 -10.94
CA THR A 93 8.30 1.81 -11.15
C THR A 93 8.05 1.38 -12.61
N LYS A 94 8.48 2.18 -13.60
CA LYS A 94 8.38 1.87 -15.03
C LYS A 94 9.74 1.54 -15.68
N ASN A 95 10.84 1.67 -14.94
CA ASN A 95 12.16 1.25 -15.39
C ASN A 95 12.38 -0.22 -15.02
N TRP A 96 12.04 -1.12 -15.95
CA TRP A 96 12.16 -2.57 -15.75
C TRP A 96 13.48 -3.14 -16.26
N ARG A 97 14.54 -2.32 -16.40
CA ARG A 97 15.88 -2.84 -16.68
C ARG A 97 16.31 -3.78 -15.57
N TRP A 98 16.96 -4.89 -15.92
CA TRP A 98 17.36 -5.90 -14.94
C TRP A 98 18.24 -5.30 -13.84
N ALA A 99 19.21 -4.48 -14.24
CA ALA A 99 20.11 -3.77 -13.32
C ALA A 99 19.39 -2.79 -12.37
N ASN A 100 18.15 -2.40 -12.66
CA ASN A 100 17.35 -1.54 -11.80
C ASN A 100 16.42 -2.31 -10.84
N LEU A 101 16.25 -3.63 -11.04
CA LEU A 101 15.36 -4.44 -10.20
C LEU A 101 16.09 -4.89 -8.93
N LEU A 102 15.58 -4.50 -7.78
CA LEU A 102 16.06 -4.92 -6.46
C LEU A 102 15.09 -5.92 -5.84
N ILE A 103 15.53 -7.16 -5.65
CA ILE A 103 14.71 -8.19 -5.01
C ILE A 103 14.85 -8.14 -3.50
N THR A 104 13.73 -7.98 -2.81
CA THR A 104 13.71 -7.84 -1.35
C THR A 104 12.45 -8.48 -0.75
N THR A 105 12.24 -8.31 0.55
CA THR A 105 11.04 -8.73 1.25
C THR A 105 10.43 -7.53 1.98
N PHE A 106 9.13 -7.59 2.26
CA PHE A 106 8.48 -6.58 3.11
C PHE A 106 9.17 -6.43 4.47
N LYS A 107 9.68 -7.53 5.03
CA LYS A 107 10.47 -7.52 6.26
C LYS A 107 11.73 -6.67 6.11
N LYS A 108 12.55 -6.90 5.08
CA LYS A 108 13.76 -6.11 4.84
C LYS A 108 13.47 -4.63 4.58
N ILE A 109 12.38 -4.31 3.88
CA ILE A 109 11.95 -2.91 3.71
C ILE A 109 11.55 -2.30 5.05
N LYS A 110 10.82 -3.04 5.89
CA LYS A 110 10.41 -2.58 7.21
C LYS A 110 11.59 -2.38 8.15
N ASP A 111 12.55 -3.31 8.14
CA ASP A 111 13.73 -3.30 8.99
C ASP A 111 14.76 -2.23 8.53
N GLY A 112 14.83 -1.95 7.22
CA GLY A 112 15.74 -0.97 6.61
C GLY A 112 15.18 0.45 6.52
N LYS A 113 13.86 0.61 6.62
CA LYS A 113 13.32 1.88 7.10
C LYS A 113 13.68 1.91 8.59
N PRO A 114 14.22 3.02 9.13
CA PRO A 114 14.14 3.19 10.57
C PRO A 114 12.69 2.87 10.95
N ASN A 115 12.45 2.08 12.01
CA ASN A 115 11.20 2.26 12.74
C ASN A 115 11.14 3.77 12.90
N LEU A 116 10.27 4.45 12.16
CA LEU A 116 10.12 5.90 12.23
C LEU A 116 9.90 6.12 13.71
N GLY A 117 10.96 6.56 14.40
CA GLY A 117 11.02 6.56 15.85
C GLY A 117 9.76 7.26 16.28
N THR A 118 8.90 6.53 16.98
CA THR A 118 7.53 6.89 17.40
C THR A 118 7.26 8.37 17.12
N VAL A 119 6.75 8.71 15.92
CA VAL A 119 6.71 10.11 15.42
C VAL A 119 6.14 10.99 16.51
N SER A 120 6.92 11.95 17.04
CA SER A 120 6.51 12.72 18.21
C SER A 120 5.18 13.44 17.94
N LEU A 121 4.14 13.10 18.70
CA LEU A 121 2.85 13.80 18.58
C LEU A 121 2.93 15.23 19.08
N LYS A 122 3.94 15.55 19.90
CA LYS A 122 4.12 16.88 20.46
C LYS A 122 4.36 17.93 19.36
N GLU A 123 5.10 17.58 18.32
CA GLU A 123 5.33 18.44 17.15
C GLU A 123 4.05 18.69 16.33
N HIS A 124 3.03 17.86 16.53
CA HIS A 124 1.75 17.91 15.83
C HIS A 124 0.58 18.30 16.74
N GLU A 125 0.84 18.79 17.96
CA GLU A 125 -0.21 19.02 18.96
C GLU A 125 -1.33 19.93 18.43
N THR A 126 -0.97 21.11 17.94
CA THR A 126 -1.95 22.07 17.40
C THR A 126 -2.76 21.45 16.26
N PHE A 127 -2.09 20.75 15.34
CA PHE A 127 -2.73 20.08 14.23
C PHE A 127 -3.73 19.00 14.69
N LEU A 128 -3.35 18.17 15.66
CA LEU A 128 -4.20 17.09 16.18
C LEU A 128 -5.41 17.65 16.94
N ARG A 129 -5.23 18.71 17.74
CA ARG A 129 -6.32 19.39 18.45
C ARG A 129 -7.30 20.08 17.49
N GLU A 130 -6.81 20.63 16.38
CA GLU A 130 -7.67 21.14 15.31
C GLU A 130 -8.41 20.02 14.57
N CYS A 131 -7.81 18.83 14.43
CA CYS A 131 -8.41 17.71 13.72
C CYS A 131 -9.50 16.98 14.50
N PHE A 132 -9.41 16.95 15.84
CA PHE A 132 -10.15 15.97 16.62
C PHE A 132 -10.77 16.49 17.91
N THR A 133 -11.88 15.86 18.26
CA THR A 133 -12.46 15.88 19.60
C THR A 133 -12.61 14.45 20.09
N TYR A 134 -12.17 14.16 21.31
CA TYR A 134 -12.36 12.87 21.95
C TYR A 134 -13.64 12.88 22.79
N ASN A 135 -14.42 11.81 22.71
CA ASN A 135 -15.56 11.56 23.57
C ASN A 135 -15.19 10.48 24.60
N PRO A 136 -15.03 10.83 25.89
CA PRO A 136 -14.61 9.89 26.93
C PRO A 136 -15.67 8.83 27.24
N ASP A 137 -16.95 9.14 27.13
CA ASP A 137 -18.05 8.21 27.44
C ASP A 137 -18.10 7.04 26.45
N THR A 138 -17.82 7.34 25.17
CA THR A 138 -17.85 6.33 24.10
C THR A 138 -16.48 5.80 23.70
N GLY A 139 -15.40 6.46 24.14
CA GLY A 139 -14.04 6.15 23.67
C GLY A 139 -13.80 6.48 22.20
N HIS A 140 -14.62 7.36 21.59
CA HIS A 140 -14.50 7.68 20.18
C HIS A 140 -13.71 8.97 19.96
N LEU A 141 -12.77 8.91 19.04
CA LEU A 141 -12.19 10.11 18.44
C LEU A 141 -13.07 10.55 17.27
N ILE A 142 -13.45 11.83 17.21
CA ILE A 142 -14.37 12.38 16.21
C ILE A 142 -13.63 13.42 15.37
N TRP A 143 -13.84 13.40 14.05
CA TRP A 143 -13.29 14.41 13.15
C TRP A 143 -13.97 15.76 13.33
N ASN A 144 -13.18 16.79 13.60
CA ASN A 144 -13.61 18.17 13.52
C ASN A 144 -13.67 18.67 12.08
N GLU A 145 -14.24 19.86 11.90
CA GLU A 145 -14.06 20.60 10.67
C GLU A 145 -12.60 21.04 10.55
N ARG A 146 -11.89 20.49 9.57
CA ARG A 146 -10.47 20.80 9.40
C ARG A 146 -10.29 22.09 8.60
N PRO A 147 -9.42 23.01 9.04
CA PRO A 147 -9.18 24.27 8.37
C PRO A 147 -8.41 24.11 7.05
N ALA A 148 -8.46 25.13 6.19
CA ALA A 148 -7.90 25.06 4.84
C ALA A 148 -6.38 24.82 4.80
N HIS A 149 -5.62 25.31 5.80
CA HIS A 149 -4.16 25.13 5.86
C HIS A 149 -3.72 23.69 6.10
N HIS A 150 -4.63 22.79 6.46
CA HIS A 150 -4.36 21.35 6.54
C HIS A 150 -4.28 20.66 5.17
N PHE A 151 -4.65 21.36 4.09
CA PHE A 151 -4.80 20.75 2.77
C PHE A 151 -4.03 21.54 1.71
N LYS A 152 -3.51 20.81 0.72
CA LYS A 152 -2.85 21.41 -0.46
C LYS A 152 -3.82 22.23 -1.34
N SER A 153 -5.13 22.05 -1.18
CA SER A 153 -6.14 22.78 -1.94
C SER A 153 -7.45 22.92 -1.19
N ARG A 154 -8.17 24.01 -1.47
CA ARG A 154 -9.51 24.28 -0.92
C ARG A 154 -10.54 23.21 -1.29
N ARG A 155 -10.42 22.65 -2.51
CA ARG A 155 -11.25 21.53 -2.97
C ARG A 155 -11.04 20.29 -2.10
N GLY A 156 -9.79 19.95 -1.79
CA GLY A 156 -9.45 18.83 -0.89
C GLY A 156 -10.05 19.00 0.50
N CYS A 157 -9.94 20.20 1.06
CA CYS A 157 -10.57 20.56 2.34
C CYS A 157 -12.10 20.35 2.31
N SER A 158 -12.77 20.90 1.30
CA SER A 158 -14.24 20.80 1.16
C SER A 158 -14.72 19.35 1.05
N ILE A 159 -14.03 18.53 0.24
CA ILE A 159 -14.34 17.10 0.09
C ILE A 159 -14.15 16.36 1.42
N PHE A 160 -13.05 16.63 2.12
CA PHE A 160 -12.79 16.00 3.41
C PHE A 160 -13.88 16.34 4.42
N ASN A 161 -14.16 17.64 4.63
CA ASN A 161 -15.12 18.09 5.62
C ASN A 161 -16.53 17.57 5.31
N ALA A 162 -16.96 17.59 4.04
CA ALA A 162 -18.25 17.02 3.65
C ALA A 162 -18.36 15.51 3.94
N ARG A 163 -17.26 14.77 3.82
CA ARG A 163 -17.26 13.32 3.99
C ARG A 163 -17.09 12.87 5.44
N PHE A 164 -16.27 13.57 6.23
CA PHE A 164 -15.76 13.07 7.49
C PHE A 164 -16.10 13.91 8.72
N LYS A 165 -16.40 15.21 8.59
CA LYS A 165 -16.75 16.07 9.74
C LYS A 165 -17.85 15.42 10.57
N GLY A 166 -17.65 15.36 11.89
CA GLY A 166 -18.59 14.79 12.85
C GLY A 166 -18.64 13.26 12.90
N LYS A 167 -17.83 12.55 12.09
CA LYS A 167 -17.78 11.08 12.09
C LYS A 167 -16.65 10.55 12.96
N ILE A 168 -16.80 9.31 13.41
CA ILE A 168 -15.76 8.57 14.13
C ILE A 168 -14.51 8.48 13.24
N ALA A 169 -13.38 8.84 13.81
CA ALA A 169 -12.09 8.84 13.18
C ALA A 169 -11.39 7.47 13.29
N GLY A 170 -10.55 7.17 12.31
CA GLY A 170 -9.78 5.94 12.25
C GLY A 170 -10.35 4.90 11.28
N SER A 171 -9.48 4.00 10.86
CA SER A 171 -9.83 2.82 10.07
C SER A 171 -9.24 1.58 10.72
N GLY A 172 -9.98 0.46 10.73
CA GLY A 172 -9.51 -0.83 11.26
C GLY A 172 -8.43 -1.52 10.40
N ALA A 173 -7.67 -0.75 9.62
CA ALA A 173 -6.59 -1.24 8.77
C ALA A 173 -5.29 -1.54 9.55
N GLY A 174 -5.25 -1.23 10.85
CA GLY A 174 -4.12 -1.52 11.69
C GLY A 174 -3.97 -3.00 12.06
N LEU A 175 -2.83 -3.31 12.68
CA LEU A 175 -2.54 -4.67 13.14
C LEU A 175 -3.66 -5.13 14.10
N ASN A 176 -4.16 -6.35 13.91
CA ASN A 176 -5.21 -6.93 14.73
C ASN A 176 -6.47 -6.05 14.86
N GLY A 177 -6.82 -5.28 13.82
CA GLY A 177 -8.02 -4.45 13.81
C GLY A 177 -7.91 -3.12 14.56
N HIS A 178 -6.72 -2.75 15.04
CA HIS A 178 -6.51 -1.46 15.69
C HIS A 178 -6.81 -0.30 14.74
N LEU A 179 -7.49 0.70 15.26
CA LEU A 179 -7.83 1.90 14.50
C LEU A 179 -6.57 2.73 14.22
N GLN A 180 -6.37 3.07 12.95
CA GLN A 180 -5.26 3.91 12.48
C GLN A 180 -5.75 5.16 11.76
N LEU A 181 -4.96 6.22 11.90
CA LEU A 181 -5.11 7.52 11.26
C LEU A 181 -3.95 7.74 10.30
N HIS A 182 -4.26 8.23 9.11
CA HIS A 182 -3.27 8.54 8.10
C HIS A 182 -3.52 9.93 7.51
N PHE A 183 -2.48 10.74 7.53
CA PHE A 183 -2.46 12.09 6.99
C PHE A 183 -1.38 12.19 5.92
N SER A 184 -1.69 12.85 4.82
CA SER A 184 -0.70 13.12 3.75
C SER A 184 -0.04 14.50 3.88
N SER A 185 -0.53 15.34 4.79
CA SER A 185 -0.02 16.68 5.08
C SER A 185 -0.54 17.10 6.47
N PRO A 186 0.28 17.01 7.54
CA PRO A 186 1.62 16.42 7.59
C PRO A 186 1.62 14.93 7.22
N ASP A 187 2.78 14.39 6.83
CA ASP A 187 2.95 12.94 6.62
C ASP A 187 2.99 12.26 8.00
N LEU A 188 1.81 11.85 8.48
CA LEU A 188 1.63 11.34 9.82
C LEU A 188 0.77 10.07 9.78
N HIS A 189 1.33 8.96 10.29
CA HIS A 189 0.64 7.68 10.42
C HIS A 189 0.71 7.20 11.87
N VAL A 190 -0.44 7.14 12.53
CA VAL A 190 -0.52 6.91 13.99
C VAL A 190 -1.73 6.06 14.34
N TYR A 191 -1.63 5.34 15.46
CA TYR A 191 -2.81 4.68 16.04
C TYR A 191 -3.74 5.72 16.67
N ASN A 192 -5.04 5.46 16.56
CA ASN A 192 -6.08 6.30 17.15
C ASN A 192 -5.90 6.41 18.68
N THR A 193 -5.63 5.29 19.36
CA THR A 193 -5.36 5.25 20.81
C THR A 193 -4.24 6.19 21.25
N ARG A 194 -3.18 6.32 20.47
CA ARG A 194 -2.06 7.22 20.77
C ARG A 194 -2.49 8.68 20.74
N VAL A 195 -3.34 9.06 19.77
CA VAL A 195 -3.90 10.41 19.67
C VAL A 195 -4.85 10.67 20.84
N ILE A 196 -5.73 9.71 21.17
CA ILE A 196 -6.65 9.82 22.32
C ILE A 196 -5.86 10.06 23.61
N TRP A 197 -4.87 9.20 23.90
CA TRP A 197 -4.02 9.32 25.08
C TRP A 197 -3.33 10.69 25.14
N PHE A 198 -2.78 11.14 24.01
CA PHE A 198 -2.10 12.43 23.92
C PHE A 198 -3.04 13.62 24.14
N LEU A 199 -4.25 13.58 23.58
CA LEU A 199 -5.23 14.66 23.73
C LEU A 199 -5.71 14.80 25.18
N GLU A 200 -5.92 13.67 25.88
CA GLU A 200 -6.39 13.62 27.26
C GLU A 200 -5.30 13.91 28.29
N THR A 201 -4.10 13.36 28.10
CA THR A 201 -3.01 13.44 29.09
C THR A 201 -1.98 14.54 28.79
N GLY A 202 -1.98 15.08 27.57
CA GLY A 202 -0.93 15.98 27.08
C GLY A 202 0.44 15.32 26.89
N THR A 203 0.56 14.02 27.18
CA THR A 203 1.81 13.27 27.14
C THR A 203 1.82 12.34 25.93
N ASP A 204 2.91 12.36 25.17
CA ASP A 204 3.10 11.44 24.07
C ASP A 204 3.65 10.11 24.61
N PRO A 205 2.88 9.00 24.53
CA PRO A 205 3.32 7.74 25.09
C PRO A 205 4.48 7.17 24.27
N VAL A 206 5.62 6.99 24.94
CA VAL A 206 6.85 6.44 24.33
C VAL A 206 6.73 4.92 24.10
N CYS A 207 5.80 4.27 24.80
CA CYS A 207 5.56 2.83 24.78
C CYS A 207 4.18 2.47 24.18
N ARG A 208 3.89 1.16 24.10
CA ARG A 208 2.67 0.67 23.44
C ARG A 208 1.47 0.78 24.37
N ILE A 209 0.41 1.45 23.92
CA ILE A 209 -0.89 1.41 24.59
C ILE A 209 -1.57 0.05 24.33
N ARG A 210 -2.14 -0.53 25.39
CA ARG A 210 -2.93 -1.75 25.35
C ARG A 210 -4.33 -1.53 25.91
N HIS A 211 -5.24 -2.42 25.50
CA HIS A 211 -6.64 -2.45 25.92
C HIS A 211 -6.83 -3.57 26.97
N LEU A 212 -7.42 -3.24 28.12
CA LEU A 212 -7.66 -4.21 29.20
C LEU A 212 -8.59 -5.34 28.76
N ASN A 213 -9.69 -5.00 28.08
CA ASN A 213 -10.68 -5.97 27.60
C ASN A 213 -10.26 -6.70 26.31
N GLY A 214 -9.11 -6.38 25.73
CA GLY A 214 -8.62 -6.95 24.47
C GLY A 214 -9.38 -6.50 23.22
N ASP A 215 -10.39 -5.63 23.33
CA ASP A 215 -11.10 -5.06 22.18
C ASP A 215 -10.34 -3.83 21.66
N PRO A 216 -9.76 -3.89 20.45
CA PRO A 216 -8.99 -2.79 19.88
C PRO A 216 -9.83 -1.58 19.47
N GLN A 217 -11.16 -1.65 19.57
CA GLN A 217 -12.07 -0.54 19.26
C GLN A 217 -12.57 0.21 20.49
N ASP A 218 -12.44 -0.37 21.69
CA ASP A 218 -12.88 0.26 22.94
C ASP A 218 -11.79 1.20 23.49
N ASN A 219 -11.73 2.41 22.96
CA ASN A 219 -10.69 3.37 23.33
C ASN A 219 -11.11 4.31 24.48
N ARG A 220 -11.98 3.85 25.39
CA ARG A 220 -12.28 4.58 26.64
C ARG A 220 -11.02 4.62 27.50
N MET A 221 -10.70 5.77 28.10
CA MET A 221 -9.45 5.96 28.84
C MET A 221 -9.25 4.93 29.96
N GLU A 222 -10.31 4.54 30.66
CA GLU A 222 -10.29 3.49 31.69
C GLU A 222 -9.90 2.10 31.17
N ASN A 223 -10.08 1.84 29.87
CA ASN A 223 -9.70 0.58 29.23
C ASN A 223 -8.26 0.62 28.68
N LEU A 224 -7.58 1.76 28.71
CA LEU A 224 -6.25 1.94 28.13
C LEU A 224 -5.16 1.95 29.21
N TYR A 225 -4.04 1.30 28.93
CA TYR A 225 -2.85 1.36 29.78
C TYR A 225 -1.56 1.31 28.96
N LEU A 226 -0.48 1.89 29.52
CA LEU A 226 0.86 1.85 28.95
C LEU A 226 1.52 0.51 29.27
N ASN A 227 2.03 -0.19 28.26
CA ASN A 227 2.85 -1.38 28.44
C ASN A 227 4.29 -1.09 28.01
N GLU A 228 5.23 -1.21 28.95
CA GLU A 228 6.67 -0.95 28.77
C GLU A 228 7.46 -2.17 28.28
N GLU A 229 6.81 -3.30 28.02
CA GLU A 229 7.41 -4.54 27.46
C GLU A 229 7.95 -4.40 26.03
#